data_AF-A0A7J6WC36-F1
#
_entry.id   AF-A0A7J6WC36-F1
#
_cell.length_a   1.000
_cell.length_b   1.000
_cell.length_c   1.000
_cell.angle_alpha   90.00
_cell.angle_beta   90.00
_cell.angle_gamma   90.00
#
_symmetry.space_group_name_H-M   'P 1'
#
loop_
_entity.id
_entity.type
_entity.pdbx_description
1 polymer ?
#
loop_
_entity_poly.entity_id
_entity_poly.type
_entity_poly.pdbx_seq_one_letter_code
_entity_poly.pdbx_strand_id
1 'polypeptide(L)'
;MEKTSYGTVYKAKIAVGGTIALRLLREGTCKERGSCLPVIQQLGRVRHENLVSKAFYQGRRREKLLISDYFSHKNLYELLHDIYMNWINILIAS
;
A
#
# COMPACT_ATOMS: atom_id res chain seq x y z
N MET A 1 6.81 9.05 2.84
CA MET A 1 6.82 8.53 1.46
C MET A 1 7.58 7.22 1.52
N GLU A 2 6.92 6.10 1.26
CA GLU A 2 7.54 4.78 1.39
C GLU A 2 7.87 4.25 -0.01
N LYS A 3 9.14 3.93 -0.26
CA LYS A 3 9.59 3.27 -1.48
C LYS A 3 9.66 1.77 -1.23
N THR A 4 8.97 1.02 -2.08
CA THR A 4 8.99 -0.44 -2.11
C THR A 4 9.55 -0.91 -3.46
N SER A 5 9.88 -2.19 -3.58
CA SER A 5 10.30 -2.79 -4.86
C SER A 5 9.25 -2.66 -5.97
N TYR A 6 7.97 -2.53 -5.61
CA TYR A 6 6.84 -2.48 -6.52
C TYR A 6 6.33 -1.06 -6.82
N GLY A 7 6.82 -0.03 -6.14
CA GLY A 7 6.35 1.34 -6.33
C GLY A 7 6.57 2.24 -5.12
N THR A 8 6.02 3.44 -5.21
CA THR A 8 6.08 4.44 -4.13
C THR A 8 4.69 4.74 -3.58
N VAL A 9 4.56 4.75 -2.26
CA VAL A 9 3.30 5.06 -1.56
C VAL A 9 3.28 6.52 -1.11
N TYR A 10 2.21 7.20 -1.48
CA TYR A 10 1.87 8.57 -1.12
C TYR A 10 0.61 8.58 -0.25
N LYS A 11 0.58 9.49 0.71
CA LYS A 11 -0.62 9.82 1.48
C LYS A 11 -1.34 10.96 0.77
N ALA A 12 -2.64 10.84 0.52
CA ALA A 12 -3.44 11.89 -0.10
C ALA A 12 -4.72 12.15 0.71
N LYS A 13 -5.11 13.43 0.79
CA LYS A 13 -6.41 13.84 1.33
C LYS A 13 -7.39 13.99 0.17
N ILE A 14 -8.59 13.45 0.31
CA ILE A 14 -9.66 13.65 -0.66
C ILE A 14 -10.37 14.97 -0.33
N ALA A 15 -10.77 15.74 -1.35
CA ALA A 15 -11.41 17.03 -1.18
C ALA A 15 -12.69 16.98 -0.32
N VAL A 16 -13.45 15.88 -0.42
CA VAL A 16 -14.70 15.64 0.32
C VAL A 16 -14.43 15.07 1.73
N GLY A 17 -13.17 15.02 2.16
CA GLY A 17 -12.73 14.43 3.43
C GLY A 17 -12.21 13.00 3.30
N GLY A 18 -11.55 12.53 4.36
CA GLY A 18 -10.89 11.23 4.36
C GLY A 18 -9.45 11.26 3.83
N THR A 19 -8.70 10.19 4.12
CA THR A 19 -7.31 10.02 3.70
C THR A 19 -7.16 8.67 3.01
N ILE A 20 -6.45 8.66 1.90
CA ILE A 20 -6.14 7.45 1.13
C ILE A 20 -4.63 7.27 0.95
N ALA A 21 -4.24 6.03 0.72
CA ALA A 21 -2.91 5.68 0.26
C ALA A 21 -2.94 5.49 -1.26
N LEU A 22 -2.03 6.16 -1.96
CA LEU A 22 -1.82 6.04 -3.40
C LEU A 22 -0.47 5.36 -3.63
N ARG A 23 -0.48 4.16 -4.20
CA ARG A 23 0.75 3.47 -4.61
C ARG A 23 0.96 3.66 -6.11
N LEU A 24 1.91 4.52 -6.45
CA LEU A 24 2.41 4.67 -7.83
C LEU A 24 3.30 3.49 -8.16
N LEU A 25 2.83 2.64 -9.07
CA LEU A 25 3.55 1.45 -9.50
C LEU A 25 4.76 1.84 -10.33
N ARG A 26 5.84 1.06 -10.18
CA ARG A 26 7.06 1.27 -10.95
C ARG A 26 6.80 1.01 -12.44
N GLU A 27 7.58 1.67 -13.28
CA GLU A 27 7.58 1.39 -14.71
C GLU A 27 7.91 -0.09 -14.96
N GLY A 28 7.15 -0.70 -15.86
CA GLY A 28 7.24 -2.13 -16.16
C GLY A 28 6.37 -3.04 -15.30
N THR A 29 5.72 -2.55 -14.25
CA THR A 29 4.61 -3.29 -13.60
C THR A 29 3.39 -3.28 -14.52
N CYS A 30 2.66 -4.39 -14.61
CA CYS A 30 1.39 -4.47 -15.37
C CYS A 30 1.55 -4.05 -16.85
N LYS A 31 2.65 -4.47 -17.52
CA LYS A 31 2.95 -4.07 -18.91
C LYS A 31 1.87 -4.51 -19.88
N GLU A 32 1.51 -5.78 -19.80
CA GLU A 32 0.53 -6.38 -20.68
C GLU A 32 -0.86 -6.25 -20.07
N ARG A 33 -1.72 -5.52 -20.79
CA ARG A 33 -3.08 -5.21 -20.33
C ARG A 33 -3.94 -6.48 -20.22
N GLY A 34 -3.75 -7.43 -21.13
CA GLY A 34 -4.50 -8.69 -21.19
C GLY A 34 -4.27 -9.60 -19.98
N SER A 35 -3.04 -9.68 -19.47
CA SER A 35 -2.73 -10.46 -18.27
C SER A 35 -2.98 -9.69 -16.97
N CYS A 36 -2.83 -8.36 -17.00
CA CYS A 36 -2.95 -7.56 -15.78
C CYS A 36 -4.39 -7.18 -15.39
N LEU A 37 -5.23 -6.78 -16.35
CA LEU A 37 -6.60 -6.34 -16.04
C LEU A 37 -7.47 -7.41 -15.37
N PRO A 38 -7.44 -8.69 -15.79
CA PRO A 38 -8.24 -9.72 -15.13
C PRO A 38 -7.90 -9.85 -13.64
N VAL A 39 -6.61 -9.81 -13.31
CA VAL A 39 -6.13 -9.88 -11.91
C VAL A 39 -6.59 -8.66 -11.12
N ILE A 40 -6.48 -7.45 -11.71
CA ILE A 40 -6.98 -6.22 -11.10
C ILE A 40 -8.49 -6.29 -10.86
N GLN A 41 -9.25 -6.78 -11.83
CA GLN A 41 -10.70 -6.91 -11.73
C GLN A 41 -11.11 -7.92 -10.65
N GLN A 42 -10.40 -9.05 -10.55
CA GLN A 42 -10.60 -10.02 -9.48
C GLN A 42 -10.30 -9.40 -8.11
N LEU A 43 -9.15 -8.74 -7.96
CA LEU A 43 -8.78 -8.02 -6.74
C LEU A 43 -9.82 -6.97 -6.33
N GLY A 44 -10.35 -6.21 -7.30
CA GLY A 44 -11.37 -5.19 -7.04
C GLY A 44 -12.74 -5.75 -6.64
N ARG A 45 -13.01 -7.04 -6.88
CA ARG A 45 -14.26 -7.72 -6.48
C ARG A 45 -14.20 -8.29 -5.06
N VAL A 46 -13.00 -8.58 -4.56
CA VAL A 46 -12.85 -9.17 -3.22
C VAL A 46 -13.02 -8.07 -2.16
N ARG A 47 -14.00 -8.25 -1.27
CA ARG A 47 -14.26 -7.36 -0.14
C ARG A 47 -14.38 -8.18 1.14
N HIS A 48 -13.53 -7.90 2.12
CA HIS A 48 -13.50 -8.58 3.41
C HIS A 48 -12.95 -7.61 4.46
N GLU A 49 -13.40 -7.72 5.71
CA GLU A 49 -12.97 -6.86 6.83
C GLU A 49 -11.43 -6.84 7.02
N ASN A 50 -10.79 -7.99 6.84
CA ASN A 50 -9.35 -8.17 7.02
C ASN A 50 -8.55 -7.98 5.70
N LEU A 51 -9.18 -7.49 4.63
CA LEU A 51 -8.51 -7.18 3.37
C LEU A 51 -8.58 -5.68 3.08
N VAL A 52 -7.42 -5.10 2.83
CA VAL A 52 -7.33 -3.71 2.39
C VAL A 52 -8.00 -3.59 1.02
N SER A 53 -9.08 -2.81 0.98
CA SER A 53 -9.80 -2.50 -0.25
C SER A 53 -8.88 -1.77 -1.23
N LYS A 54 -8.85 -2.22 -2.49
CA LYS A 54 -7.97 -1.67 -3.52
C LYS A 54 -8.78 -1.33 -4.77
N ALA A 55 -8.63 -0.08 -5.23
CA ALA A 55 -9.01 0.33 -6.56
C ALA A 55 -7.76 0.52 -7.43
N PHE A 56 -7.93 0.45 -8.75
CA PHE A 56 -6.86 0.65 -9.71
C PHE A 56 -7.22 1.77 -10.68
N TYR A 57 -6.25 2.64 -10.94
CA TYR A 57 -6.34 3.70 -11.94
C TYR A 57 -5.16 3.61 -12.89
N GLN A 58 -5.44 3.73 -14.19
CA GLN A 58 -4.44 3.90 -15.23
C GLN A 58 -4.72 5.22 -15.94
N GLY A 59 -3.78 6.16 -15.82
CA GLY A 59 -3.94 7.49 -16.39
C GLY A 59 -3.39 7.64 -17.81
N ARG A 60 -3.59 8.83 -18.37
CA ARG A 60 -3.28 9.15 -19.76
C ARG A 60 -1.77 9.10 -20.07
N ARG A 61 -0.92 9.36 -19.07
CA ARG A 61 0.53 9.29 -19.19
C ARG A 61 1.07 7.91 -18.79
N ARG A 62 0.21 6.88 -18.80
CA ARG A 62 0.51 5.49 -18.42
C ARG A 62 0.92 5.33 -16.96
N GLU A 63 0.66 6.32 -16.12
CA GLU A 63 0.76 6.19 -14.68
C GLU A 63 -0.23 5.14 -14.18
N LYS A 64 0.21 4.29 -13.26
CA LYS A 64 -0.61 3.22 -12.68
C LYS A 64 -0.63 3.39 -11.18
N LEU A 65 -1.82 3.57 -10.64
CA LEU A 65 -2.05 3.79 -9.22
C LEU A 65 -2.89 2.66 -8.66
N LEU A 66 -2.43 2.07 -7.55
CA LEU A 66 -3.30 1.37 -6.63
C LEU A 66 -3.75 2.35 -5.55
N ILE A 67 -5.05 2.38 -5.30
CA ILE A 67 -5.70 3.27 -4.34
C ILE A 67 -6.24 2.39 -3.23
N SER A 68 -5.95 2.72 -1.98
CA SER A 68 -6.51 2.00 -0.83
C SER A 68 -6.79 2.94 0.33
N ASP A 69 -7.50 2.43 1.32
CA ASP A 69 -7.64 3.09 2.60
C ASP A 69 -6.26 3.37 3.21
N TYR A 70 -6.15 4.52 3.87
CA TYR A 70 -4.96 4.88 4.62
C TYR A 70 -5.11 4.43 6.07
N PHE A 71 -4.18 3.61 6.53
CA PHE A 71 -4.06 3.23 7.94
C PHE A 71 -2.97 4.08 8.58
N SER A 72 -3.30 4.77 9.67
CA SER A 72 -2.36 5.59 10.43
C SER A 72 -1.44 4.77 11.35
N HIS A 73 -1.81 3.52 11.61
CA HIS A 73 -1.05 2.62 12.48
C HIS A 73 0.22 2.13 11.77
N LYS A 74 1.21 1.75 12.59
CA LYS A 74 2.44 1.11 12.12
C LYS A 74 2.12 -0.20 11.42
N ASN A 75 2.94 -0.56 10.44
CA ASN A 75 2.82 -1.87 9.80
C ASN A 75 3.32 -2.97 10.75
N LEU A 76 2.99 -4.23 10.45
CA LEU A 76 3.37 -5.36 11.32
C LEU A 76 4.90 -5.49 11.49
N TYR A 77 5.67 -5.18 10.45
CA TYR A 77 7.12 -5.21 10.51
C TYR A 77 7.67 -4.20 11.52
N GLU A 78 7.17 -2.96 11.47
CA GLU A 78 7.53 -1.90 12.42
C GLU A 78 7.12 -2.29 13.85
N LEU A 79 5.91 -2.84 14.03
CA LEU A 79 5.44 -3.28 15.34
C LEU A 79 6.34 -4.38 15.94
N LEU A 80 6.68 -5.40 15.15
CA LEU A 80 7.55 -6.48 15.61
C LEU A 80 8.96 -5.98 15.89
N HIS A 81 9.52 -5.15 15.01
CA HIS A 81 10.87 -4.61 15.18
C HIS A 81 10.99 -3.77 16.45
N ASP A 82 10.02 -2.89 16.71
CA ASP A 82 9.98 -2.07 17.92
C ASP A 82 9.90 -2.93 19.18
N ILE A 83 9.12 -4.01 19.15
CA ILE A 83 9.05 -4.97 20.27
C ILE A 83 10.44 -5.52 20.55
N TYR A 84 11.11 -6.11 19.56
CA TYR A 84 12.46 -6.68 19.76
C TYR A 84 13.46 -5.65 20.28
N MET A 85 13.45 -4.42 19.74
CA MET A 85 14.35 -3.37 20.20
C MET A 85 14.05 -2.94 21.64
N ASN A 86 12.78 -2.84 22.04
CA ASN A 86 12.41 -2.53 23.41
C ASN A 86 12.85 -3.64 24.40
N TRP A 87 12.68 -4.91 24.04
CA TRP A 87 13.14 -6.03 24.88
C TRP A 87 14.66 -6.03 25.05
N ILE A 88 15.42 -5.77 23.98
CA ILE A 88 16.88 -5.64 24.06
C ILE A 88 17.27 -4.47 24.95
N ASN A 89 16.60 -3.31 24.80
CA ASN A 89 16.86 -2.12 25.61
C ASN A 89 16.62 -2.35 27.11
N ILE A 90 15.64 -3.18 27.48
CA ILE A 90 15.41 -3.57 28.88
C ILE A 90 16.54 -4.47 29.38
N LEU A 91 16.97 -5.44 28.58
CA LEU A 91 18.03 -6.41 28.96
C LEU A 91 19.42 -5.78 29.10
N ILE A 92 19.74 -4.73 28.33
CA ILE A 92 21.02 -4.00 28.45
C ILE A 92 21.01 -2.95 29.57
N ALA A 93 19.83 -2.60 30.09
CA ALA A 93 19.65 -1.62 31.17
C ALA A 93 19.60 -2.26 32.57
N SER A 94 19.61 -3.59 32.67
CA SER A 94 19.67 -4.40 33.90
C SER A 94 21.05 -4.99 34.11
#